data_AF-A0A7C0VQL7-F1
#
_entry.id   AF-A0A7C0VQL7-F1
#
_cell.length_a   1.000
_cell.length_b   1.000
_cell.length_c   1.000
_cell.angle_alpha   90.00
_cell.angle_beta   90.00
_cell.angle_gamma   90.00
#
_symmetry.space_group_name_H-M   'P 1'
#
loop_
_entity.id
_entity.type
_entity.pdbx_description
1 polymer ?
#
loop_
_entity_poly.entity_id
_entity_poly.type
_entity_poly.pdbx_seq_one_letter_code
_entity_poly.pdbx_strand_id
1 'polypeptide(L)'
;MHTRLSNLFPLFALLLSLTVCSCREHDIRIEYTVSMEKPNTHYFHVTMRVNNLPGCVAEFKLPNWTPGYYLMMDYAKNVTAFTASGADGRPLNREKTNKNTWKVYKGRTKNVVVEYDGYTHRVSVADPYLD
;
A
#
# COMPACT_ATOMS: atom_id res chain seq x y z
N MET A 1 -9.91 27.71 -61.42
CA MET A 1 -10.46 27.66 -60.04
C MET A 1 -9.79 26.51 -59.29
N HIS A 2 -8.66 26.77 -58.62
CA HIS A 2 -8.06 25.81 -57.69
C HIS A 2 -7.96 26.49 -56.33
N THR A 3 -8.94 26.24 -55.48
CA THR A 3 -9.03 26.74 -54.10
C THR A 3 -7.98 26.02 -53.25
N ARG A 4 -7.16 26.82 -52.54
CA ARG A 4 -6.01 26.37 -51.77
C ARG A 4 -6.44 25.53 -50.56
N LEU A 5 -6.11 24.23 -50.59
CA LEU A 5 -6.24 23.29 -49.47
C LEU A 5 -5.09 23.38 -48.45
N SER A 6 -4.28 24.44 -48.48
CA SER A 6 -3.02 24.53 -47.72
C SER A 6 -3.15 25.00 -46.26
N ASN A 7 -4.33 25.47 -45.84
CA ASN A 7 -4.52 26.10 -44.52
C ASN A 7 -5.12 25.16 -43.45
N LEU A 8 -5.39 23.88 -43.77
CA LEU A 8 -5.86 22.89 -42.79
C LEU A 8 -4.74 22.20 -41.99
N PHE A 9 -3.50 22.27 -42.46
CA PHE A 9 -2.34 21.64 -41.80
C PHE A 9 -2.00 22.19 -40.40
N PRO A 10 -2.00 23.52 -40.15
CA PRO A 10 -1.67 24.03 -38.81
C PRO A 10 -2.80 23.78 -37.79
N LEU A 11 -4.05 23.61 -38.24
CA LEU A 11 -5.19 23.30 -37.37
C LEU A 11 -5.12 21.86 -36.85
N PHE A 12 -4.62 20.92 -37.67
CA PHE A 12 -4.44 19.51 -37.29
C PHE A 12 -3.28 19.32 -36.30
N ALA A 13 -2.20 20.09 -36.47
CA ALA A 13 -1.06 20.09 -35.55
C ALA A 13 -1.42 20.66 -34.15
N LEU A 14 -2.31 21.65 -34.08
CA LEU A 14 -2.77 22.22 -32.82
C LEU A 14 -3.67 21.24 -32.04
N LEU A 15 -4.53 20.48 -32.74
CA LEU A 15 -5.38 19.44 -32.17
C LEU A 15 -4.59 18.21 -31.67
N LEU A 16 -3.45 17.88 -32.28
CA LEU A 16 -2.58 16.79 -31.83
C LEU A 16 -1.82 17.11 -30.53
N SER A 17 -1.64 18.39 -30.21
CA SER A 17 -0.94 18.85 -29.00
C SER A 17 -1.79 18.78 -27.72
N LEU A 18 -3.12 18.79 -27.85
CA LEU A 18 -4.08 18.72 -26.74
C LEU A 18 -4.30 17.30 -26.20
N THR A 19 -3.82 16.27 -26.90
CA THR A 19 -4.04 14.85 -26.57
C THR A 19 -2.89 14.19 -25.82
N VAL A 20 -1.85 14.94 -25.41
CA VAL A 20 -0.88 14.45 -24.43
C VAL A 20 -1.54 14.54 -23.04
N CYS A 21 -2.53 13.68 -22.81
CA CYS A 21 -3.00 13.34 -21.49
C CYS A 21 -1.80 12.73 -20.77
N SER A 22 -1.12 13.55 -19.95
CA SER A 22 -0.08 13.04 -19.06
C SER A 22 -0.74 12.08 -18.09
N CYS A 23 -0.67 10.78 -18.39
CA CYS A 23 -0.86 9.75 -17.39
C CYS A 23 0.29 9.93 -16.40
N ARG A 24 0.05 10.67 -15.30
CA ARG A 24 0.99 10.74 -14.20
C ARG A 24 1.08 9.33 -13.62
N GLU A 25 2.18 8.66 -13.92
CA GLU A 25 2.58 7.45 -13.21
C GLU A 25 2.68 7.81 -11.72
N HIS A 26 1.73 7.33 -10.94
CA HIS A 26 1.71 7.56 -9.50
C HIS A 26 2.66 6.54 -8.90
N ASP A 27 3.92 6.93 -8.75
CA ASP A 27 4.93 6.07 -8.12
C ASP A 27 4.64 5.96 -6.61
N ILE A 28 3.89 4.91 -6.26
CA ILE A 28 3.65 4.52 -4.87
C ILE A 28 4.89 3.75 -4.42
N ARG A 29 5.68 4.37 -3.55
CA ARG A 29 6.85 3.73 -2.94
C ARG A 29 6.47 3.14 -1.59
N ILE A 30 6.73 1.85 -1.42
CA ILE A 30 6.47 1.11 -0.18
C ILE A 30 7.79 0.60 0.37
N GLU A 31 8.05 0.89 1.64
CA GLU A 31 9.22 0.42 2.38
C GLU A 31 8.78 -0.34 3.62
N TYR A 32 9.42 -1.47 3.89
CA TYR A 32 9.19 -2.25 5.09
C TYR A 32 10.46 -2.29 5.93
N THR A 33 10.30 -2.07 7.23
CA THR A 33 11.32 -2.35 8.24
C THR A 33 10.75 -3.43 9.15
N VAL A 34 11.53 -4.49 9.39
CA VAL A 34 11.17 -5.55 10.31
C VAL A 34 12.24 -5.60 11.40
N SER A 35 11.83 -5.57 12.66
CA SER A 35 12.73 -5.63 13.81
C SER A 35 12.27 -6.67 14.83
N MET A 36 13.23 -7.20 15.60
CA MET A 36 13.01 -8.27 16.57
C MET A 36 13.77 -7.91 17.86
N GLU A 37 13.34 -6.87 18.57
CA GLU A 37 14.03 -6.40 19.79
C GLU A 37 14.03 -7.44 20.92
N LYS A 38 12.99 -8.26 21.00
CA LYS A 38 12.79 -9.27 22.05
C LYS A 38 12.42 -10.63 21.42
N PRO A 39 13.34 -11.30 20.72
CA PRO A 39 13.01 -12.47 19.91
C PRO A 39 12.43 -13.63 20.71
N ASN A 40 12.87 -13.79 21.96
CA ASN A 40 12.38 -14.78 22.93
C ASN A 40 10.89 -14.63 23.31
N THR A 41 10.22 -13.58 22.83
CA THR A 41 8.78 -13.35 23.03
C THR A 41 7.95 -13.85 21.85
N HIS A 42 8.59 -14.34 20.79
CA HIS A 42 7.98 -14.69 19.51
C HIS A 42 7.26 -13.53 18.83
N TYR A 43 7.69 -12.29 19.08
CA TYR A 43 7.17 -11.11 18.40
C TYR A 43 8.24 -10.48 17.51
N PHE A 44 7.81 -10.11 16.31
CA PHE A 44 8.52 -9.15 15.47
C PHE A 44 7.65 -7.91 15.26
N HIS A 45 8.29 -6.76 15.12
CA HIS A 45 7.65 -5.49 14.81
C HIS A 45 7.83 -5.17 13.32
N VAL A 46 6.76 -4.68 12.68
CA VAL A 46 6.81 -4.21 11.29
C VAL A 46 6.42 -2.75 11.22
N THR A 47 7.27 -1.96 10.58
CA THR A 47 6.94 -0.62 10.12
C THR A 47 6.85 -0.62 8.60
N MET A 48 5.69 -0.28 8.06
CA MET A 48 5.46 -0.09 6.63
C MET A 48 5.26 1.40 6.33
N ARG A 49 6.14 1.98 5.51
CA ARG A 49 6.06 3.36 5.06
C ARG A 49 5.58 3.40 3.62
N VAL A 50 4.50 4.12 3.37
CA VAL A 50 3.92 4.27 2.04
C VAL A 50 3.91 5.74 1.66
N ASN A 51 4.63 6.08 0.59
CA ASN A 51 4.69 7.43 0.03
C ASN A 51 3.80 7.54 -1.20
N ASN A 52 3.29 8.75 -1.45
CA ASN A 52 2.41 9.04 -2.57
C ASN A 52 1.15 8.13 -2.60
N LEU A 53 0.53 7.87 -1.46
CA LEU A 53 -0.69 7.07 -1.42
C LEU A 53 -1.90 7.91 -1.89
N PRO A 54 -2.62 7.53 -2.97
CA PRO A 54 -3.74 8.31 -3.49
C PRO A 54 -5.01 8.20 -2.62
N GLY A 55 -6.01 9.03 -2.93
CA GLY A 55 -7.33 9.00 -2.28
C GLY A 55 -7.36 9.57 -0.85
N CYS A 56 -8.54 9.53 -0.22
CA CYS A 56 -8.71 9.94 1.19
C CYS A 56 -8.75 8.77 2.18
N VAL A 57 -8.89 7.56 1.64
CA VAL A 57 -9.01 6.30 2.37
C VAL A 57 -8.12 5.29 1.67
N ALA A 58 -7.42 4.47 2.44
CA ALA A 58 -6.61 3.37 1.94
C ALA A 58 -6.97 2.08 2.67
N GLU A 59 -6.88 0.95 1.98
CA GLU A 59 -7.04 -0.37 2.57
C GLU A 59 -5.70 -1.11 2.55
N PHE A 60 -5.29 -1.58 3.72
CA PHE A 60 -4.13 -2.43 3.92
C PHE A 60 -4.60 -3.85 4.14
N LYS A 61 -4.10 -4.79 3.33
CA LYS A 61 -4.55 -6.17 3.36
C LYS A 61 -3.36 -7.11 3.53
N LEU A 62 -3.47 -8.01 4.48
CA LEU A 62 -2.51 -9.11 4.64
C LEU A 62 -2.99 -10.33 3.84
N PRO A 63 -2.14 -11.03 3.08
CA PRO A 63 -2.51 -12.28 2.42
C PRO A 63 -3.09 -13.31 3.41
N ASN A 64 -3.98 -14.18 2.95
CA ASN A 64 -4.55 -15.27 3.75
C ASN A 64 -4.03 -16.67 3.35
N TRP A 65 -3.10 -16.73 2.40
CA TRP A 65 -2.38 -17.93 1.93
C TRP A 65 -0.99 -17.50 1.42
N THR A 66 -0.09 -18.46 1.17
CA THR A 66 1.23 -18.23 0.59
C THR A 66 1.51 -19.20 -0.56
N PRO A 67 2.20 -18.80 -1.64
CA PRO A 67 2.56 -19.71 -2.73
C PRO A 67 3.27 -20.97 -2.23
N GLY A 68 2.92 -22.12 -2.82
CA GLY A 68 3.42 -23.44 -2.39
C GLY A 68 2.62 -24.08 -1.25
N TYR A 69 1.74 -23.34 -0.56
CA TYR A 69 0.83 -23.85 0.45
C TYR A 69 -0.62 -23.45 0.14
N TYR A 70 -1.35 -24.33 -0.53
CA TYR A 70 -2.72 -24.10 -1.01
C TYR A 70 -3.78 -24.33 0.07
N LEU A 71 -3.57 -23.75 1.25
CA LEU A 71 -4.49 -23.75 2.38
C LEU A 71 -4.76 -22.32 2.84
N MET A 72 -5.95 -22.05 3.36
CA MET A 72 -6.24 -20.79 4.04
C MET A 72 -5.58 -20.79 5.42
N MET A 73 -4.64 -19.87 5.66
CA MET A 73 -3.80 -19.85 6.87
C MET A 73 -4.27 -18.82 7.92
N ASP A 74 -5.01 -17.80 7.48
CA ASP A 74 -5.50 -16.69 8.31
C ASP A 74 -4.36 -15.99 9.08
N TYR A 75 -3.30 -15.57 8.38
CA TYR A 75 -2.12 -14.92 8.99
C TYR A 75 -2.46 -13.68 9.83
N ALA A 76 -3.55 -12.99 9.48
CA ALA A 76 -3.99 -11.78 10.17
C ALA A 76 -4.47 -12.03 11.61
N LYS A 77 -4.68 -13.29 12.01
CA LYS A 77 -4.94 -13.66 13.42
C LYS A 77 -3.75 -13.39 14.35
N ASN A 78 -2.53 -13.38 13.79
CA ASN A 78 -1.29 -13.16 14.53
C ASN A 78 -0.84 -11.70 14.50
N VAL A 79 -1.57 -10.82 13.81
CA VAL A 79 -1.30 -9.37 13.78
C VAL A 79 -1.95 -8.71 14.97
N THR A 80 -1.14 -8.04 15.77
CA THR A 80 -1.54 -7.28 16.95
C THR A 80 -1.04 -5.84 16.86
N ALA A 81 -1.56 -4.97 17.73
CA ALA A 81 -1.12 -3.57 17.84
C ALA A 81 -1.10 -2.77 16.51
N PHE A 82 -2.02 -3.06 15.58
CA PHE A 82 -2.09 -2.33 14.30
C PHE A 82 -2.40 -0.84 14.53
N THR A 83 -1.50 0.03 14.07
CA THR A 83 -1.64 1.48 14.08
C THR A 83 -1.39 2.06 12.69
N ALA A 84 -1.86 3.30 12.49
CA ALA A 84 -1.55 4.08 11.31
C ALA A 84 -1.36 5.54 11.70
N SER A 85 -0.37 6.19 11.11
CA SER A 85 -0.08 7.61 11.32
C SER A 85 0.31 8.29 10.01
N GLY A 86 0.26 9.62 9.99
CA GLY A 86 0.98 10.41 8.98
C GLY A 86 2.49 10.33 9.18
N ALA A 87 3.26 10.77 8.18
CA ALA A 87 4.72 10.92 8.29
C ALA A 87 5.15 11.95 9.36
N ASP A 88 4.24 12.81 9.80
CA ASP A 88 4.42 13.76 10.89
C ASP A 88 4.13 13.14 12.29
N GLY A 89 3.85 11.83 12.34
CA GLY A 89 3.53 11.10 13.57
C GLY A 89 2.10 11.30 14.06
N ARG A 90 1.25 12.07 13.35
CA ARG A 90 -0.14 12.25 13.77
C ARG A 90 -0.94 10.96 13.56
N PRO A 91 -1.67 10.46 14.57
CA PRO A 91 -2.43 9.22 14.44
C PRO A 91 -3.57 9.39 13.42
N LEU A 92 -3.80 8.36 12.63
CA LEU A 92 -4.89 8.28 11.66
C LEU A 92 -5.96 7.31 12.15
N ASN A 93 -7.23 7.64 11.89
CA ASN A 93 -8.33 6.74 12.20
C ASN A 93 -8.24 5.48 11.34
N ARG A 94 -8.53 4.33 11.96
CA ARG A 94 -8.47 3.01 11.33
C ARG A 94 -9.52 2.06 11.87
N GLU A 95 -10.04 1.22 10.99
CA GLU A 95 -10.98 0.14 11.31
C GLU A 95 -10.54 -1.17 10.64
N LYS A 96 -10.74 -2.30 11.32
CA LYS A 96 -10.54 -3.62 10.73
C LYS A 96 -11.85 -4.04 10.06
N THR A 97 -11.92 -4.02 8.73
CA THR A 97 -13.17 -4.21 7.97
C THR A 97 -13.53 -5.68 7.74
N ASN A 98 -12.53 -6.57 7.76
CA ASN A 98 -12.71 -8.02 7.70
C ASN A 98 -11.51 -8.72 8.36
N LYS A 99 -11.40 -10.06 8.24
CA LYS A 99 -10.37 -10.87 8.91
C LYS A 99 -8.94 -10.39 8.68
N ASN A 100 -8.62 -9.87 7.51
CA ASN A 100 -7.26 -9.53 7.08
C ASN A 100 -7.11 -8.17 6.40
N THR A 101 -8.09 -7.27 6.56
CA THR A 101 -8.09 -5.94 5.93
C THR A 101 -8.34 -4.85 6.96
N TRP A 102 -7.50 -3.80 6.91
CA TRP A 102 -7.61 -2.60 7.72
C TRP A 102 -7.82 -1.39 6.80
N LYS A 103 -8.88 -0.64 7.04
CA LYS A 103 -9.16 0.62 6.35
C LYS A 103 -8.62 1.77 7.18
N VAL A 104 -7.85 2.66 6.55
CA VAL A 104 -7.24 3.83 7.17
C VAL A 104 -7.75 5.10 6.51
N TYR A 105 -8.28 6.01 7.33
CA TYR A 105 -8.80 7.31 6.91
C TYR A 105 -7.67 8.35 6.99
N LYS A 106 -7.00 8.59 5.86
CA LYS A 106 -5.81 9.46 5.78
C LYS A 106 -6.09 10.90 5.32
N GLY A 107 -7.31 11.19 4.86
CA GLY A 107 -7.65 12.51 4.31
C GLY A 107 -6.70 12.91 3.19
N ARG A 108 -6.10 14.11 3.27
CA ARG A 108 -5.15 14.59 2.26
C ARG A 108 -3.71 14.10 2.45
N THR A 109 -3.42 13.38 3.54
CA THR A 109 -2.08 12.87 3.84
C THR A 109 -1.66 11.85 2.77
N LYS A 110 -0.53 12.10 2.13
CA LYS A 110 0.02 11.22 1.07
C LYS A 110 1.00 10.19 1.62
N ASN A 111 1.63 10.47 2.76
CA ASN A 111 2.65 9.62 3.34
C ASN A 111 2.09 9.01 4.62
N VAL A 112 1.89 7.71 4.61
CA VAL A 112 1.30 6.95 5.71
C VAL A 112 2.34 5.97 6.26
N VAL A 113 2.41 5.89 7.57
CA VAL A 113 3.19 4.91 8.31
C VAL A 113 2.19 3.96 8.96
N VAL A 114 2.33 2.67 8.72
CA VAL A 114 1.56 1.60 9.37
C VAL A 114 2.52 0.79 10.21
N GLU A 115 2.13 0.50 11.45
CA GLU A 115 2.92 -0.32 12.35
C GLU A 115 2.06 -1.44 12.94
N TYR A 116 2.66 -2.60 13.18
CA TYR A 116 2.01 -3.71 13.85
C TYR A 116 3.05 -4.71 14.39
N ASP A 117 2.61 -5.54 15.33
CA ASP A 117 3.39 -6.66 15.85
C ASP A 117 2.85 -7.98 15.32
N GLY A 118 3.74 -8.86 14.87
CA GLY A 118 3.42 -10.22 14.42
C GLY A 118 3.85 -11.27 15.44
N TYR A 119 2.93 -12.14 15.85
CA TYR A 119 3.20 -13.23 16.79
C TYR A 119 3.52 -14.57 16.09
N THR A 120 4.62 -15.22 16.45
CA THR A 120 5.25 -16.30 15.67
C THR A 120 5.65 -17.53 16.50
N HIS A 121 4.70 -18.13 17.21
CA HIS A 121 4.97 -19.26 18.11
C HIS A 121 4.87 -20.65 17.45
N ARG A 122 4.36 -20.74 16.21
CA ARG A 122 4.13 -22.04 15.55
C ARG A 122 5.32 -22.42 14.69
N VAL A 123 5.91 -23.58 14.97
CA VAL A 123 6.94 -24.17 14.12
C VAL A 123 6.28 -24.77 12.88
N SER A 124 6.53 -24.14 11.73
CA SER A 124 5.95 -24.50 10.44
C SER A 124 6.81 -23.89 9.33
N VAL A 125 6.89 -24.54 8.17
CA VAL A 125 7.56 -23.95 6.98
C VAL A 125 6.67 -22.93 6.27
N ALA A 126 5.37 -22.90 6.57
CA ALA A 126 4.39 -22.00 5.98
C ALA A 126 4.13 -20.75 6.83
N ASP A 127 4.56 -20.76 8.10
CA ASP A 127 4.38 -19.65 9.03
C ASP A 127 5.75 -19.09 9.44
N PRO A 128 5.85 -17.78 9.73
CA PRO A 128 7.04 -17.25 10.38
C PRO A 128 7.21 -17.85 11.78
N TYR A 129 8.45 -18.11 12.16
CA TYR A 129 8.85 -18.57 13.48
C TYR A 129 10.07 -17.77 13.95
N LEU A 130 10.09 -17.40 15.23
CA LEU A 130 11.18 -16.69 15.88
C LEU A 130 11.44 -17.41 17.20
N ASP A 131 12.70 -17.80 17.44
CA ASP A 131 13.16 -18.51 18.65
C ASP A 131 13.57 -17.52 19.75
#